data_AF-A0A4V1UUG5-F1
#
_entry.id   AF-A0A4V1UUG5-F1
#
_cell.length_a   1.000
_cell.length_b   1.000
_cell.length_c   1.000
_cell.angle_alpha   90.00
_cell.angle_beta   90.00
_cell.angle_gamma   90.00
#
_symmetry.space_group_name_H-M   'P 1'
#
loop_
_entity.id
_entity.type
_entity.pdbx_description
1 polymer ?
#
loop_
_entity_poly.entity_id
_entity_poly.type
_entity_poly.pdbx_seq_one_letter_code
_entity_poly.pdbx_strand_id
1 'polypeptide(L)'
;MQDLAALVARLGGSDLTADAIQKMKTAQKTKSVKLPNRVPVDLRYETIVAENGALHIYRDVYERGTNTLENAKSILQIYAINYDQLSEQEKRELQTALDEMNRDARGNAMSTDTIPPTQNGVPASKITRAEKGKVTPRLKGEKVVQLLIAALKGKGYPATVNLVDGK
;
A
#
# COMPACT_ATOMS: atom_id res chain seq x y z
N MET A 1 -0.24 -1.99 -14.93
CA MET A 1 0.66 -2.23 -13.78
C MET A 1 2.08 -2.04 -14.26
N GLN A 2 2.78 -1.03 -13.74
CA GLN A 2 4.16 -0.70 -14.11
C GLN A 2 5.10 -1.87 -13.84
N ASP A 3 6.02 -2.14 -14.75
CA ASP A 3 7.06 -3.14 -14.53
C ASP A 3 8.21 -2.52 -13.74
N LEU A 4 8.30 -2.83 -12.45
CA LEU A 4 9.39 -2.37 -11.58
C LEU A 4 10.77 -2.67 -12.19
N ALA A 5 10.94 -3.82 -12.85
CA ALA A 5 12.21 -4.18 -13.47
C ALA A 5 12.60 -3.21 -14.59
N ALA A 6 11.64 -2.75 -15.38
CA ALA A 6 11.88 -1.79 -16.45
C ALA A 6 12.24 -0.40 -15.90
N LEU A 7 11.55 0.06 -14.85
CA LEU A 7 11.85 1.32 -14.19
C LEU A 7 13.26 1.31 -13.59
N VAL A 8 13.60 0.26 -12.83
CA VAL A 8 14.91 0.13 -12.19
C VAL A 8 16.02 0.00 -13.23
N ALA A 9 15.79 -0.74 -14.33
CA ALA A 9 16.76 -0.82 -15.43
C ALA A 9 17.03 0.55 -16.05
N ARG A 10 15.99 1.34 -16.34
CA ARG A 10 16.12 2.69 -16.90
C ARG A 10 16.85 3.64 -15.95
N LEU A 11 16.43 3.71 -14.68
CA LEU A 11 17.07 4.58 -13.68
C LEU A 11 18.52 4.14 -13.38
N GLY A 12 18.76 2.84 -13.39
CA GLY A 12 20.09 2.26 -13.18
C GLY A 12 21.02 2.38 -14.38
N GLY A 13 20.52 2.78 -15.56
CA GLY A 13 21.30 2.88 -16.80
C GLY A 13 21.65 1.52 -17.42
N SER A 14 20.85 0.48 -17.16
CA SER A 14 21.06 -0.86 -17.73
C SER A 14 20.51 -0.96 -19.15
N ASP A 15 21.20 -1.71 -20.01
CA ASP A 15 20.74 -2.05 -21.37
C ASP A 15 19.61 -3.09 -21.42
N LEU A 16 18.87 -3.27 -20.32
CA LEU A 16 17.82 -4.29 -20.24
C LEU A 16 16.59 -3.76 -20.96
N THR A 17 16.31 -4.31 -22.14
CA THR A 17 15.17 -3.89 -22.97
C THR A 17 13.85 -4.45 -22.44
N ALA A 18 12.74 -3.77 -22.74
CA ALA A 18 11.39 -4.23 -22.39
C ALA A 18 11.09 -5.64 -22.93
N ASP A 19 11.52 -5.94 -24.16
CA ASP A 19 11.37 -7.27 -24.77
C ASP A 19 12.13 -8.36 -24.02
N ALA A 20 13.34 -8.06 -23.53
CA ALA A 20 14.11 -9.00 -22.73
C ALA A 20 13.40 -9.30 -21.40
N ILE A 21 12.84 -8.27 -20.76
CA ILE A 21 12.07 -8.42 -19.52
C ILE A 21 10.81 -9.26 -19.76
N GLN A 22 10.07 -8.96 -20.83
CA GLN A 22 8.84 -9.70 -21.16
C GLN A 22 9.13 -11.17 -21.47
N LYS A 23 10.19 -11.46 -22.23
CA LYS A 23 10.62 -12.85 -22.49
C LYS A 23 10.98 -13.59 -21.21
N MET A 24 11.66 -12.96 -20.27
CA MET A 24 12.01 -13.56 -18.98
C MET A 24 10.77 -13.86 -18.12
N LYS A 25 9.78 -12.95 -18.10
CA LYS A 25 8.50 -13.15 -17.42
C LYS A 25 7.75 -14.37 -17.96
N THR A 26 7.57 -14.44 -19.28
CA THR A 26 6.87 -15.57 -19.92
C THR A 26 7.60 -16.89 -19.69
N ALA A 27 8.93 -16.88 -19.71
CA ALA A 27 9.74 -18.07 -19.48
C ALA A 27 9.88 -18.46 -17.99
N GLN A 28 9.34 -17.65 -17.06
CA GLN A 28 9.52 -17.80 -15.60
C GLN A 28 11.00 -17.94 -15.19
N LYS A 29 11.90 -17.25 -15.90
CA LYS A 29 13.34 -17.31 -15.63
C LYS A 29 13.78 -16.11 -14.80
N THR A 30 14.69 -16.37 -13.85
CA THR A 30 15.35 -15.31 -13.06
C THR A 30 16.70 -14.99 -13.68
N LYS A 31 17.01 -13.70 -13.80
CA LYS A 31 18.32 -13.21 -14.26
C LYS A 31 18.76 -12.06 -13.36
N SER A 32 20.00 -12.13 -12.88
CA SER A 32 20.63 -11.03 -12.18
C SER A 32 21.31 -10.10 -13.19
N VAL A 33 21.07 -8.79 -13.06
CA VAL A 33 21.66 -7.76 -13.91
C VAL A 33 22.33 -6.74 -13.00
N LYS A 34 23.60 -6.44 -13.27
CA LYS A 34 24.32 -5.39 -12.54
C LYS A 34 23.91 -4.04 -13.11
N LEU A 35 23.39 -3.17 -12.26
CA LEU A 35 23.07 -1.80 -12.64
C LEU A 35 24.35 -0.95 -12.63
N PRO A 36 24.64 -0.19 -13.70
CA PRO A 36 25.74 0.77 -13.71
C PRO A 36 25.64 1.83 -12.61
N ASN A 37 24.43 2.36 -12.40
CA ASN A 37 24.12 3.33 -11.35
C ASN A 37 23.35 2.69 -10.20
N ARG A 38 23.67 3.09 -8.96
CA ARG A 38 22.92 2.63 -7.78
C ARG A 38 21.57 3.32 -7.73
N VAL A 39 20.51 2.53 -7.68
CA VAL A 39 19.14 3.00 -7.48
C VAL A 39 18.74 2.70 -6.04
N PRO A 40 18.55 3.70 -5.17
CA PRO A 40 18.02 3.47 -3.84
C PRO A 40 16.55 3.01 -3.95
N VAL A 41 16.21 1.94 -3.25
CA VAL A 41 14.85 1.38 -3.22
C VAL A 41 14.42 1.27 -1.77
N ASP A 42 13.24 1.80 -1.47
CA ASP A 42 12.58 1.65 -0.18
C ASP A 42 11.29 0.85 -0.40
N LEU A 43 11.16 -0.27 0.31
CA LEU A 43 9.98 -1.14 0.25
C LEU A 43 9.20 -0.97 1.55
N ARG A 44 8.13 -0.19 1.48
CA ARG A 44 7.25 0.05 2.62
C ARG A 44 6.01 -0.82 2.55
N TYR A 45 5.62 -1.34 3.71
CA TYR A 45 4.32 -1.95 3.88
C TYR A 45 3.33 -0.90 4.39
N GLU A 46 2.50 -0.38 3.50
CA GLU A 46 1.47 0.60 3.82
C GLU A 46 0.11 0.00 3.45
N THR A 47 -0.82 -0.05 4.41
CA THR A 47 -2.20 -0.51 4.12
C THR A 47 -3.14 0.64 3.82
N ILE A 48 -2.73 1.88 4.10
CA ILE A 48 -3.47 3.09 3.75
C ILE A 48 -2.48 4.02 3.04
N VAL A 49 -2.80 4.41 1.82
CA VAL A 49 -1.89 5.16 0.95
C VAL A 49 -2.65 6.28 0.27
N ALA A 50 -2.10 7.49 0.25
CA ALA A 50 -2.59 8.54 -0.64
C ALA A 50 -1.90 8.39 -2.00
N GLU A 51 -2.67 8.20 -3.07
CA GLU A 51 -2.16 8.07 -4.43
C GLU A 51 -3.12 8.80 -5.38
N ASN A 52 -2.57 9.63 -6.27
CA ASN A 52 -3.32 10.28 -7.36
C ASN A 52 -4.64 10.96 -6.93
N GLY A 53 -4.65 11.63 -5.79
CA GLY A 53 -5.86 12.28 -5.29
C GLY A 53 -6.91 11.38 -4.67
N ALA A 54 -6.57 10.12 -4.40
CA ALA A 54 -7.42 9.18 -3.68
C ALA A 54 -6.67 8.61 -2.46
N LEU A 55 -7.44 8.13 -1.49
CA LEU A 55 -6.96 7.28 -0.42
C LEU A 55 -7.23 5.82 -0.81
N HIS A 56 -6.18 5.04 -0.99
CA HIS A 56 -6.23 3.61 -1.22
C HIS A 56 -6.07 2.88 0.10
N ILE A 57 -7.04 2.03 0.43
CA ILE A 57 -7.02 1.20 1.63
C ILE A 57 -6.91 -0.25 1.17
N TYR A 58 -5.76 -0.86 1.41
CA TYR A 58 -5.46 -2.25 1.08
C TYR A 58 -5.83 -3.16 2.23
N ARG A 59 -6.19 -4.40 1.90
CA ARG A 59 -6.40 -5.43 2.89
C ARG A 59 -5.11 -5.72 3.66
N ASP A 60 -5.23 -5.77 4.99
CA ASP A 60 -4.13 -6.14 5.86
C ASP A 60 -3.87 -7.65 5.80
N VAL A 61 -3.03 -8.07 4.85
CA VAL A 61 -2.64 -9.48 4.61
C VAL A 61 -1.91 -10.13 5.78
N TYR A 62 -1.43 -9.33 6.74
CA TYR A 62 -0.79 -9.81 7.96
C TYR A 62 -1.72 -9.75 9.16
N GLU A 63 -2.98 -9.35 8.94
CA GLU A 63 -4.03 -9.25 9.95
C GLU A 63 -3.59 -8.46 11.20
N ARG A 64 -2.76 -7.43 11.00
CA ARG A 64 -2.20 -6.59 12.07
C ARG A 64 -3.22 -5.58 12.62
N GLY A 65 -4.33 -5.36 11.92
CA GLY A 65 -5.33 -4.37 12.26
C GLY A 65 -4.84 -2.95 12.00
N THR A 66 -4.08 -2.73 10.93
CA THR A 66 -3.53 -1.39 10.59
C THR A 66 -4.54 -0.48 9.90
N ASN A 67 -5.68 -1.00 9.45
CA ASN A 67 -6.75 -0.23 8.82
C ASN A 67 -7.64 0.43 9.87
N THR A 68 -7.09 1.41 10.60
CA THR A 68 -7.80 2.18 11.63
C THR A 68 -8.01 3.63 11.19
N LEU A 69 -9.01 4.28 11.80
CA LEU A 69 -9.28 5.70 11.56
C LEU A 69 -8.09 6.58 11.97
N GLU A 70 -7.41 6.26 13.07
CA GLU A 70 -6.21 6.99 13.53
C GLU A 70 -5.08 6.95 12.50
N ASN A 71 -4.84 5.79 11.89
CA ASN A 71 -3.83 5.67 10.83
C ASN A 71 -4.26 6.43 9.58
N ALA A 72 -5.54 6.38 9.20
CA ALA A 72 -6.06 7.16 8.08
C ALA A 72 -5.87 8.68 8.32
N LYS A 73 -6.18 9.17 9.52
CA LYS A 73 -5.94 10.56 9.94
C LYS A 73 -4.46 10.92 9.83
N SER A 74 -3.57 10.04 10.28
CA SER A 74 -2.12 10.25 10.19
C SER A 74 -1.65 10.40 8.73
N ILE A 75 -2.17 9.58 7.82
CA ILE A 75 -1.87 9.70 6.38
C ILE A 75 -2.39 11.03 5.81
N LEU A 76 -3.62 11.44 6.13
CA LEU A 76 -4.18 12.72 5.70
C LEU A 76 -3.36 13.91 6.21
N GLN A 77 -2.89 13.83 7.45
CA GLN A 77 -2.12 14.88 8.11
C GLN A 77 -0.75 15.11 7.44
N ILE A 78 -0.10 14.08 6.89
CA ILE A 78 1.13 14.22 6.08
C ILE A 78 0.93 15.22 4.93
N TYR A 79 -0.28 15.27 4.39
CA TYR A 79 -0.66 16.16 3.30
C TYR A 79 -1.35 17.45 3.76
N ALA A 80 -1.25 17.76 5.05
CA ALA A 80 -1.89 18.90 5.72
C ALA A 80 -3.42 18.92 5.54
N ILE A 81 -4.05 17.75 5.51
CA ILE A 81 -5.51 17.61 5.44
C ILE A 81 -6.01 17.22 6.83
N ASN A 82 -6.89 18.03 7.40
CA ASN A 82 -7.57 17.67 8.64
C ASN A 82 -8.81 16.84 8.32
N TYR A 83 -8.94 15.69 8.98
CA TYR A 83 -10.12 14.83 8.89
C TYR A 83 -11.43 15.57 9.20
N ASP A 84 -11.41 16.51 10.14
CA ASP A 84 -12.62 17.23 10.54
C ASP A 84 -13.15 18.15 9.43
N GLN A 85 -12.28 18.53 8.48
CA GLN A 85 -12.61 19.34 7.30
C GLN A 85 -13.13 18.51 6.13
N LEU A 86 -13.09 17.18 6.21
CA LEU A 86 -13.74 16.32 5.22
C LEU A 86 -15.25 16.47 5.28
N SER A 87 -15.93 16.27 4.16
CA SER A 87 -17.39 16.21 4.13
C SER A 87 -17.90 15.01 4.93
N GLU A 88 -19.14 15.10 5.43
CA GLU A 88 -19.78 13.99 6.14
C GLU A 88 -19.99 12.76 5.25
N GLN A 89 -20.00 12.94 3.92
CA GLN A 89 -19.98 11.84 2.97
C GLN A 89 -18.60 11.15 2.97
N GLU A 90 -17.52 11.90 2.75
CA GLU A 90 -16.15 11.35 2.75
C GLU A 90 -15.81 10.65 4.07
N LYS A 91 -16.24 11.21 5.22
CA LYS A 91 -16.04 10.57 6.54
C LYS A 91 -16.75 9.22 6.64
N ARG A 92 -18.00 9.13 6.17
CA ARG A 92 -18.78 7.88 6.20
C ARG A 92 -18.21 6.83 5.25
N GLU A 93 -17.82 7.25 4.05
CA GLU A 93 -17.20 6.35 3.07
C GLU A 93 -15.83 5.86 3.56
N LEU A 94 -15.03 6.73 4.18
CA LEU A 94 -13.76 6.35 4.81
C LEU A 94 -13.96 5.32 5.92
N GLN A 95 -14.90 5.56 6.84
CA GLN A 95 -15.20 4.62 7.92
C GLN A 95 -15.64 3.26 7.34
N THR A 96 -16.53 3.28 6.35
CA THR A 96 -17.01 2.06 5.68
C THR A 96 -15.86 1.28 5.03
N ALA A 97 -14.98 1.97 4.31
CA ALA A 97 -13.83 1.36 3.66
C ALA A 97 -12.82 0.77 4.66
N LEU A 98 -12.59 1.45 5.79
CA LEU A 98 -11.74 0.93 6.87
C LEU A 98 -12.34 -0.34 7.46
N ASP A 99 -13.64 -0.36 7.77
CA ASP A 99 -14.32 -1.53 8.33
C ASP A 99 -14.37 -2.71 7.35
N GLU A 100 -14.51 -2.45 6.06
CA GLU A 100 -14.48 -3.48 5.02
C GLU A 100 -13.09 -4.09 4.87
N MET A 101 -12.05 -3.25 4.84
CA MET A 101 -10.66 -3.67 4.65
C MET A 101 -10.01 -4.17 5.94
N ASN A 102 -10.64 -3.97 7.10
CA ASN A 102 -10.21 -4.49 8.40
C ASN A 102 -10.89 -5.85 8.73
N ARG A 103 -10.90 -6.75 7.76
CA ARG A 103 -11.43 -8.12 7.90
C ARG A 103 -10.35 -9.17 7.70
N ASP A 104 -10.40 -10.21 8.53
CA ASP A 104 -9.51 -11.38 8.44
C ASP A 104 -9.75 -12.13 7.11
N ALA A 105 -8.90 -13.09 6.77
CA ALA A 105 -9.05 -13.85 5.53
C ALA A 105 -10.36 -14.65 5.41
N ARG A 106 -11.03 -14.91 6.55
CA ARG A 106 -12.32 -15.61 6.62
C ARG A 106 -13.51 -14.64 6.51
N GLY A 107 -13.26 -13.33 6.53
CA GLY A 107 -14.26 -12.27 6.42
C GLY A 107 -14.80 -11.76 7.76
N ASN A 108 -14.24 -12.20 8.88
CA ASN A 108 -14.60 -11.71 10.21
C ASN A 108 -13.93 -10.36 10.48
N ALA A 109 -14.59 -9.49 11.25
CA ALA A 109 -14.00 -8.23 11.68
C ALA A 109 -12.75 -8.49 12.53
N MET A 110 -11.65 -7.82 12.20
CA MET A 110 -10.46 -7.86 13.04
C MET A 110 -10.64 -6.88 14.18
N SER A 111 -10.64 -7.36 15.43
CA SER A 111 -10.71 -6.47 16.59
C SER A 111 -9.59 -5.42 16.52
N THR A 112 -10.00 -4.15 16.56
CA THR A 112 -9.15 -2.97 16.73
C THR A 112 -8.79 -2.73 18.21
N ASP A 113 -9.43 -3.49 19.11
CA ASP A 113 -9.73 -3.06 20.48
C ASP A 113 -8.86 -3.69 21.57
N THR A 114 -7.64 -4.10 21.26
CA THR A 114 -6.66 -4.34 22.31
C THR A 114 -5.33 -3.85 21.80
N ILE A 115 -5.01 -2.60 22.11
CA ILE A 115 -3.62 -2.12 22.18
C ILE A 115 -3.32 -2.07 23.68
N PRO A 116 -2.70 -3.10 24.28
CA PRO A 116 -2.13 -2.97 25.60
C PRO A 116 -1.00 -1.92 25.53
N PRO A 117 -0.74 -1.20 26.64
CA PRO A 117 0.20 -0.08 26.65
C PRO A 117 1.57 -0.48 26.09
N THR A 118 2.19 0.49 25.43
CA THR A 118 3.43 0.34 24.69
C THR A 118 4.57 -0.10 25.62
N GLN A 119 5.31 -1.12 25.23
CA GLN A 119 6.67 -1.33 25.72
C GLN A 119 7.59 -0.87 24.57
N ASN A 120 8.39 0.17 24.80
CA ASN A 120 9.28 0.77 23.79
C ASN A 120 8.58 1.35 22.54
N GLY A 121 7.40 1.95 22.70
CA GLY A 121 6.72 2.67 21.61
C GLY A 121 5.97 1.78 20.61
N VAL A 122 5.89 0.46 20.84
CA VAL A 122 5.11 -0.47 20.01
C VAL A 122 4.00 -1.11 20.86
N PRO A 123 2.72 -1.05 20.42
CA PRO A 123 1.59 -1.76 21.05
C PRO A 123 1.88 -3.24 21.30
N ALA A 124 1.61 -3.76 22.50
CA ALA A 124 1.88 -5.17 22.83
C ALA A 124 1.05 -6.16 22.00
N SER A 125 -0.10 -5.74 21.47
CA SER A 125 -0.90 -6.50 20.50
C SER A 125 -0.29 -6.54 19.10
N LYS A 126 0.46 -5.51 18.69
CA LYS A 126 1.28 -5.57 17.48
C LYS A 126 2.40 -6.59 17.63
N ILE A 127 2.93 -6.79 18.85
CA ILE A 127 3.98 -7.79 19.13
C ILE A 127 3.41 -9.21 19.07
N THR A 128 2.28 -9.48 19.74
CA THR A 128 1.64 -10.81 19.72
C THR A 128 1.04 -11.21 18.36
N ARG A 129 0.53 -10.26 17.56
CA ARG A 129 0.12 -10.51 16.16
C ARG A 129 1.32 -10.65 15.22
N ALA A 130 2.39 -9.88 15.42
CA ALA A 130 3.61 -10.01 14.61
C ALA A 130 4.28 -11.39 14.80
N GLU A 131 4.27 -11.94 16.02
CA GLU A 131 4.79 -13.29 16.31
C GLU A 131 3.97 -14.42 15.65
N LYS A 132 2.67 -14.20 15.44
CA LYS A 132 1.77 -15.17 14.80
C LYS A 132 1.53 -14.90 13.31
N GLY A 133 2.23 -13.95 12.71
CA GLY A 133 2.02 -13.44 11.35
C GLY A 133 2.05 -14.54 10.29
N LYS A 134 0.92 -15.20 10.09
CA LYS A 134 0.69 -16.10 8.97
C LYS A 134 0.23 -15.23 7.81
N VAL A 135 1.03 -15.17 6.76
CA VAL A 135 0.59 -14.62 5.48
C VAL A 135 -0.60 -15.44 5.04
N THR A 136 -1.75 -14.80 4.83
CA THR A 136 -2.89 -15.51 4.27
C THR A 136 -2.92 -15.34 2.75
N PRO A 137 -2.57 -16.38 1.95
CA PRO A 137 -2.43 -16.25 0.50
C PRO A 137 -3.77 -16.12 -0.25
N ARG A 138 -4.89 -16.43 0.42
CA ARG A 138 -6.24 -16.35 -0.16
C ARG A 138 -7.11 -15.42 0.68
N LEU A 139 -7.30 -14.21 0.17
CA LEU A 139 -8.26 -13.24 0.70
C LEU A 139 -9.57 -13.36 -0.07
N LYS A 140 -10.70 -13.38 0.64
CA LYS A 140 -12.04 -13.35 0.04
C LYS A 140 -12.56 -11.91 -0.02
N GLY A 141 -13.04 -11.48 -1.19
CA GLY A 141 -13.57 -10.14 -1.43
C GLY A 141 -12.53 -9.18 -2.00
N GLU A 142 -12.82 -7.89 -1.92
CA GLU A 142 -11.95 -6.84 -2.44
C GLU A 142 -10.60 -6.80 -1.69
N LYS A 143 -9.54 -6.49 -2.44
CA LYS A 143 -8.17 -6.36 -1.92
C LYS A 143 -7.78 -4.91 -1.65
N VAL A 144 -8.49 -3.98 -2.27
CA VAL A 144 -8.26 -2.55 -2.16
C VAL A 144 -9.58 -1.83 -2.35
N VAL A 145 -9.82 -0.81 -1.53
CA VAL A 145 -10.88 0.17 -1.75
C VAL A 145 -10.22 1.51 -2.06
N GLN A 146 -10.69 2.18 -3.11
CA GLN A 146 -10.25 3.51 -3.48
C GLN A 146 -11.31 4.53 -3.07
N LEU A 147 -10.90 5.51 -2.27
CA LEU A 147 -11.75 6.60 -1.83
C LEU A 147 -11.28 7.92 -2.43
N LEU A 148 -12.13 8.58 -3.20
CA LEU A 148 -11.84 9.92 -3.69
C LEU A 148 -12.01 10.92 -2.55
N ILE A 149 -10.95 11.63 -2.20
CA ILE A 149 -10.98 12.72 -1.23
C ILE A 149 -10.64 13.99 -1.98
N ALA A 150 -11.56 14.95 -2.03
CA ALA A 150 -11.38 16.14 -2.86
C ALA A 150 -10.10 16.91 -2.49
N ALA A 151 -9.79 16.98 -1.19
CA ALA A 151 -8.61 17.66 -0.67
C ALA A 151 -7.28 16.96 -1.00
N LEU A 152 -7.31 15.69 -1.42
CA LEU A 152 -6.12 14.96 -1.86
C LEU A 152 -5.77 15.24 -3.32
N LYS A 153 -6.62 15.88 -4.12
CA LYS A 153 -6.38 16.11 -5.55
C LYS A 153 -4.97 16.69 -5.82
N GLY A 154 -4.19 15.97 -6.62
CA GLY A 154 -2.80 16.35 -6.94
C GLY A 154 -1.76 16.05 -5.86
N LYS A 155 -2.16 15.39 -4.76
CA LYS A 155 -1.31 14.92 -3.67
C LYS A 155 -1.23 13.39 -3.66
N GLY A 156 -0.36 12.87 -2.81
CA GLY A 156 -0.09 11.44 -2.71
C GLY A 156 1.09 11.01 -3.57
N TYR A 157 1.39 9.71 -3.56
CA TYR A 157 2.32 9.14 -4.51
C TYR A 157 1.81 9.38 -5.94
N PRO A 158 2.74 9.60 -6.88
CA PRO A 158 2.36 9.71 -8.29
C PRO A 158 1.67 8.42 -8.71
N ALA A 159 0.61 8.56 -9.51
CA ALA A 159 -0.02 7.42 -10.15
C ALA A 159 1.05 6.56 -10.84
N THR A 160 0.89 5.24 -10.81
CA THR A 160 1.79 4.36 -11.58
C THR A 160 1.83 4.83 -13.04
N VAL A 161 2.97 5.38 -13.46
CA VAL A 161 3.13 5.91 -14.81
C VAL A 161 3.25 4.71 -15.76
N ASN A 162 2.33 4.58 -16.71
CA ASN A 162 2.54 3.66 -17.83
C ASN A 162 3.67 4.25 -18.67
N LEU A 163 4.88 3.72 -18.52
CA LEU A 163 6.00 3.96 -19.43
C LEU A 163 5.72 3.22 -20.75
N VAL A 164 4.72 3.67 -21.50
CA VAL A 164 4.55 3.32 -22.91
C VAL A 164 4.92 4.59 -23.68
N ASP A 165 5.99 4.45 -24.46
CA ASP A 165 6.49 5.37 -25.48
C ASP A 165 7.05 6.73 -25.03
N GLY A 166 8.38 6.74 -24.85
CA GLY A 166 9.20 7.85 -25.33
C GLY A 166 10.05 7.30 -26.48
N LYS A 167 9.85 7.87 -27.68
CA LYS A 167 10.56 7.59 -28.94
C LYS A 167 12.03 7.16 -28.79
#